data_AF-A0A372ZM80-F1
#
_entry.id   AF-A0A372ZM80-F1
#
_cell.length_a   1.000
_cell.length_b   1.000
_cell.length_c   1.000
_cell.angle_alpha   90.00
_cell.angle_beta   90.00
_cell.angle_gamma   90.00
#
_symmetry.space_group_name_H-M   'P 1'
#
loop_
_entity.id
_entity.type
_entity.pdbx_description
1 polymer ?
#
loop_
_entity_poly.entity_id
_entity_poly.type
_entity_poly.pdbx_seq_one_letter_code
_entity_poly.pdbx_strand_id
1 'polypeptide(L)' 'MVDGAVAAGIPADYALVLRRLTGAAIAGNGATPTGDTEKVTGQPATTVREFAERHARTWPLEEK' A
#
# COMPACT_ATOMS: atom_id res chain seq x y z
N MET A 1 3.02 10.47 -1.48
CA MET A 1 2.24 9.37 -0.85
C MET A 1 1.51 9.83 0.42
N VAL A 2 2.19 10.50 1.36
CA VAL A 2 1.54 11.02 2.59
C VAL A 2 0.78 12.32 2.31
N ASP A 3 1.35 13.23 1.50
CA ASP A 3 0.71 14.50 1.17
C ASP A 3 -0.61 14.32 0.40
N GLY A 4 -0.67 13.32 -0.50
CA GLY A 4 -1.91 12.94 -1.18
C GLY A 4 -2.96 12.33 -0.26
N ALA A 5 -2.55 11.65 0.82
CA ALA A 5 -3.46 11.10 1.82
C ALA A 5 -4.08 12.22 2.68
N VAL A 6 -3.27 13.20 3.11
CA VAL A 6 -3.75 14.41 3.83
C VAL A 6 -4.73 15.19 2.95
N ALA A 7 -4.38 15.39 1.66
CA ALA A 7 -5.25 16.06 0.70
C ALA A 7 -6.58 15.33 0.46
N ALA A 8 -6.61 13.99 0.63
CA ALA A 8 -7.82 13.17 0.52
C ALA A 8 -8.65 13.12 1.83
N GLY A 9 -8.32 13.93 2.84
CA GLY A 9 -9.11 14.06 4.07
C GLY A 9 -8.63 13.20 5.24
N ILE A 10 -7.43 12.59 5.14
CA ILE A 10 -6.82 11.90 6.28
C ILE A 10 -6.31 12.95 7.30
N PRO A 11 -6.67 12.83 8.60
CA PRO A 11 -6.16 13.73 9.63
C PRO A 11 -4.63 13.81 9.64
N ALA A 12 -4.08 15.01 9.81
CA ALA A 12 -2.62 15.22 9.76
C ALA A 12 -1.85 14.35 10.77
N ASP A 13 -2.41 14.14 11.96
CA ASP A 13 -1.83 13.25 12.97
C ASP A 13 -1.76 11.79 12.52
N TYR A 14 -2.74 11.34 11.72
CA TYR A 14 -2.74 10.02 11.13
C TYR A 14 -1.74 9.90 9.98
N ALA A 15 -1.56 10.97 9.20
CA ALA A 15 -0.56 11.03 8.14
C ALA A 15 0.87 10.89 8.68
N LEU A 16 1.14 11.41 9.88
CA LEU A 16 2.42 11.21 10.58
C LEU A 16 2.65 9.73 10.94
N VAL A 17 1.61 9.04 11.40
CA VAL A 17 1.66 7.60 11.69
C VAL A 17 1.93 6.81 10.41
N LEU A 18 1.18 7.08 9.34
CA LEU A 18 1.38 6.45 8.04
C LEU A 18 2.81 6.68 7.52
N ARG A 19 3.32 7.90 7.61
CA ARG A 19 4.69 8.23 7.19
C ARG A 19 5.72 7.37 7.92
N ARG A 20 5.58 7.20 9.23
CA ARG A 20 6.49 6.36 10.03
C ARG A 20 6.39 4.89 9.64
N LEU A 21 5.18 4.36 9.47
CA LEU A 21 4.98 2.97 9.07
C LEU A 21 5.54 2.68 7.68
N THR A 22 5.33 3.59 6.72
CA THR A 22 5.94 3.48 5.39
C THR A 22 7.47 3.49 5.47
N GLY A 23 8.04 4.38 6.28
CA GLY A 23 9.49 4.41 6.53
C GLY A 23 10.03 3.10 7.12
N ALA A 24 9.33 2.52 8.10
CA ALA A 24 9.69 1.24 8.70
C ALA A 24 9.65 0.09 7.69
N ALA A 25 8.62 0.04 6.84
CA ALA A 25 8.50 -0.95 5.78
C ALA A 25 9.65 -0.82 4.75
N ILE A 26 9.99 0.41 4.33
CA ILE A 26 11.12 0.67 3.41
C ILE A 26 12.44 0.22 4.03
N ALA A 27 12.62 0.42 5.35
CA ALA A 27 13.79 -0.02 6.09
C ALA A 27 13.87 -1.54 6.31
N GLY A 28 12.94 -2.33 5.74
CA GLY A 28 12.89 -3.78 5.87
C GLY A 28 12.18 -4.29 7.14
N ASN A 29 11.65 -3.39 7.97
CA ASN A 29 10.89 -3.74 9.19
C ASN A 29 9.38 -3.85 8.89
N GLY A 30 9.03 -4.32 7.69
CA GLY A 30 7.65 -4.58 7.30
C GLY A 30 7.10 -5.86 7.93
N ALA A 31 5.79 -6.01 7.91
CA ALA A 31 5.15 -7.24 8.36
C ALA A 31 5.52 -8.43 7.45
N THR A 32 5.79 -9.58 8.05
CA THR A 32 6.04 -10.83 7.32
C THR A 32 4.72 -11.44 6.85
N PRO A 33 4.58 -11.85 5.58
CA PRO A 33 3.39 -12.55 5.10
C PRO A 33 3.17 -13.88 5.87
N THR A 34 1.95 -14.11 6.37
CA THR A 34 1.59 -15.26 7.22
C THR A 34 0.79 -16.36 6.50
N GLY A 35 0.41 -16.14 5.23
CA GLY A 35 -0.39 -17.06 4.43
C GLY A 35 -1.88 -17.12 4.81
N ASP A 36 -2.34 -16.23 5.70
CA ASP A 36 -3.72 -16.28 6.21
C ASP A 36 -4.78 -16.05 5.13
N THR A 37 -4.46 -15.27 4.08
CA THR A 37 -5.33 -15.11 2.92
C THR A 37 -5.69 -16.45 2.29
N GLU A 38 -4.71 -17.33 2.09
CA GLU A 38 -4.95 -18.64 1.47
C GLU A 38 -5.72 -19.56 2.41
N LYS A 39 -5.43 -19.53 3.71
CA LYS A 39 -6.17 -20.31 4.72
C LYS A 39 -7.66 -19.93 4.77
N VAL A 40 -7.98 -18.65 4.63
CA VAL A 40 -9.37 -18.15 4.74
C VAL A 40 -10.12 -18.26 3.42
N THR A 41 -9.44 -18.02 2.29
CA THR A 41 -10.10 -17.89 0.97
C THR A 41 -9.92 -19.11 0.08
N GLY A 42 -8.97 -20.00 0.40
CA GLY A 42 -8.56 -21.11 -0.48
C GLY A 42 -7.86 -20.65 -1.76
N GLN A 43 -7.49 -19.38 -1.86
CA GLN A 43 -6.83 -18.78 -3.03
C GLN A 43 -5.49 -18.16 -2.62
N PRO A 44 -4.44 -18.25 -3.46
CA PRO A 44 -3.17 -17.62 -3.16
C PRO A 44 -3.34 -16.10 -3.03
N ALA A 45 -2.54 -15.48 -2.16
CA ALA A 45 -2.53 -14.04 -2.02
C ALA A 45 -2.10 -13.38 -3.34
N THR A 46 -2.85 -12.37 -3.79
CA THR A 46 -2.48 -11.60 -4.98
C THR A 46 -1.18 -10.86 -4.73
N THR A 47 -0.24 -10.99 -5.66
CA THR A 47 1.04 -10.29 -5.55
C THR A 47 0.85 -8.79 -5.82
N VAL A 48 1.76 -7.97 -5.27
CA VAL A 48 1.77 -6.52 -5.57
C VAL A 48 1.90 -6.26 -7.07
N ARG A 49 2.64 -7.11 -7.80
CA ARG A 49 2.80 -7.03 -9.25
C ARG A 49 1.47 -7.22 -9.97
N GLU A 50 0.77 -8.32 -9.70
CA GLU A 50 -0.52 -8.61 -10.33
C GLU A 50 -1.58 -7.53 -10.01
N PHE A 51 -1.55 -7.00 -8.78
CA PHE A 51 -2.38 -5.87 -8.40
C PHE A 51 -2.04 -4.63 -9.24
N ALA A 52 -0.76 -4.27 -9.36
CA ALA A 52 -0.32 -3.13 -10.14
C ALA A 52 -0.69 -3.25 -11.62
N GLU A 53 -0.48 -4.42 -12.23
CA GLU A 53 -0.84 -4.69 -13.62
C GLU A 53 -2.36 -4.55 -13.86
N ARG A 54 -3.17 -5.09 -12.95
CA ARG A 54 -4.65 -5.01 -13.02
C ARG A 54 -5.16 -3.57 -12.94
N HIS A 55 -4.49 -2.72 -12.18
CA HIS A 55 -4.92 -1.36 -11.89
C HIS A 55 -4.10 -0.28 -12.61
N ALA A 56 -3.16 -0.66 -13.49
CA ALA A 56 -2.25 0.26 -14.16
C ALA A 56 -2.96 1.46 -14.82
N ARG A 57 -4.14 1.23 -15.40
CA ARG A 57 -5.00 2.24 -16.04
C ARG A 57 -5.57 3.32 -15.10
N THR A 58 -5.52 3.10 -13.79
CA THR A 58 -6.03 4.03 -12.78
C THR A 58 -4.97 5.05 -12.34
N TRP A 59 -3.70 4.79 -12.65
CA TRP A 59 -2.63 5.76 -12.47
C TRP A 59 -2.50 6.60 -13.74
N PRO A 60 -2.89 7.89 -13.72
CA PRO A 60 -2.50 8.79 -14.80
C PRO A 60 -0.97 8.83 -14.83
N LEU A 61 -0.38 8.65 -16.03
CA LEU A 61 0.98 9.10 -16.25
C LEU A 61 0.97 10.59 -15.91
N GLU A 62 1.83 11.04 -14.99
CA GLU A 62 2.03 12.47 -14.80
C GLU A 62 2.40 13.05 -16.16
N GLU A 63 1.48 13.82 -16.76
CA GLU A 63 1.73 14.56 -17.98
C GLU A 63 2.81 15.60 -17.64
N LYS A 64 3.99 15.45 -18.24
CA LYS A 64 5.07 16.43 -18.17
C LYS A 64 5.13 17.22 -19.47
#